data_AF-A0A662PDT4-F1
#
_entry.id   AF-A0A662PDT4-F1
#
_cell.length_a   1.000
_cell.length_b   1.000
_cell.length_c   1.000
_cell.angle_alpha   90.00
_cell.angle_beta   90.00
_cell.angle_gamma   90.00
#
_symmetry.space_group_name_H-M   'P 1'
#
loop_
_entity.id
_entity.type
_entity.pdbx_description
1 polymer ?
#
loop_
_entity_poly.entity_id
_entity_poly.type
_entity_poly.pdbx_seq_one_letter_code
_entity_poly.pdbx_strand_id
1 'polypeptide(L)'
;MNLYLFAAKVLKPMVTYVAVLKIKRLLKNLSDDPKEILDFAYRFSHKFCVAGKCIEITIRPVQVREELLRFAELIDNIKPTTVMEIGTAMGGTLFILVRVSSPKS
;
A
#
# COMPACT_ATOMS: atom_id res chain seq x y z
N MET A 1 29.26 14.58 3.85
CA MET A 1 27.90 14.02 3.75
C MET A 1 27.50 14.02 2.27
N ASN A 2 27.30 12.85 1.66
CA ASN A 2 27.10 12.70 0.21
C ASN A 2 25.82 13.44 -0.24
N LEU A 3 25.87 14.25 -1.30
CA LEU A 3 24.72 14.98 -1.88
C LEU A 3 23.51 14.04 -2.11
N TYR A 4 23.80 12.77 -2.42
CA TYR A 4 22.81 11.71 -2.54
C TYR A 4 22.06 11.40 -1.24
N LEU A 5 22.76 11.33 -0.11
CA LEU A 5 22.15 11.10 1.20
C LEU A 5 21.26 12.28 1.62
N PHE A 6 21.65 13.51 1.26
CA PHE A 6 20.84 14.70 1.51
C PHE A 6 19.58 14.74 0.63
N ALA A 7 19.72 14.52 -0.68
CA ALA A 7 18.60 14.43 -1.61
C ALA A 7 17.63 13.29 -1.22
N ALA A 8 18.14 12.12 -0.82
CA ALA A 8 17.30 11.02 -0.34
C ALA A 8 16.54 11.37 0.96
N LYS A 9 17.14 12.13 1.88
CA LYS A 9 16.48 12.57 3.13
C LYS A 9 15.41 13.63 2.90
N VAL A 10 15.56 14.50 1.89
CA VAL A 10 14.62 15.61 1.64
C VAL A 10 13.55 15.24 0.60
N LEU A 11 13.94 14.56 -0.47
CA LEU A 11 13.06 14.25 -1.60
C LEU A 11 12.16 13.04 -1.31
N LYS A 12 12.66 12.01 -0.61
CA LYS A 12 11.87 10.81 -0.32
C LYS A 12 10.60 11.12 0.49
N PRO A 13 10.61 11.94 1.57
CA PRO A 13 9.39 12.31 2.27
C PRO A 13 8.36 13.03 1.39
N MET A 14 8.80 13.96 0.52
CA MET A 14 7.91 14.65 -0.41
C MET A 14 7.29 13.69 -1.42
N VAL A 15 8.09 12.81 -2.03
CA VAL A 15 7.60 11.80 -2.98
C VAL A 15 6.63 10.83 -2.29
N THR A 16 6.92 10.42 -1.06
CA THR A 16 6.01 9.63 -0.23
C THR A 16 4.70 10.37 0.05
N TYR A 17 4.76 11.64 0.40
CA TYR A 17 3.57 12.45 0.65
C TYR A 17 2.67 12.52 -0.60
N VAL A 18 3.25 12.78 -1.77
CA VAL A 18 2.52 12.80 -3.04
C VAL A 18 1.92 11.42 -3.37
N ALA A 19 2.68 10.34 -3.14
CA ALA A 19 2.18 8.98 -3.31
C ALA A 19 0.97 8.71 -2.39
N VAL A 20 1.02 9.13 -1.13
CA VAL A 20 -0.10 9.01 -0.18
C VAL A 20 -1.32 9.81 -0.63
N LEU A 21 -1.13 11.05 -1.11
CA LEU A 21 -2.24 11.83 -1.68
C LEU A 21 -2.86 11.14 -2.90
N LYS A 22 -2.03 10.55 -3.77
CA LYS A 22 -2.50 9.77 -4.92
C LYS A 22 -3.29 8.54 -4.47
N ILE A 23 -2.81 7.79 -3.49
CA ILE A 23 -3.55 6.67 -2.88
C ILE A 23 -4.90 7.18 -2.39
N LYS A 24 -4.93 8.15 -1.47
CA LYS A 24 -6.18 8.69 -0.90
C LYS A 24 -7.18 9.13 -1.98
N ARG A 25 -6.70 9.72 -3.07
CA ARG A 25 -7.55 10.11 -4.22
C ARG A 25 -8.12 8.89 -4.94
N LEU A 26 -7.30 7.89 -5.24
CA LEU A 26 -7.71 6.68 -5.96
C LEU A 26 -8.67 5.82 -5.13
N LEU A 27 -8.50 5.81 -3.80
CA LEU A 27 -9.36 5.06 -2.89
C LEU A 27 -10.78 5.60 -2.79
N LYS A 28 -11.05 6.86 -3.18
CA LYS A 28 -12.41 7.45 -3.09
C LYS A 28 -13.46 6.68 -3.89
N ASN A 29 -13.03 6.00 -4.96
CA ASN A 29 -13.92 5.28 -5.87
C ASN A 29 -13.68 3.76 -5.81
N LEU A 30 -12.84 3.29 -4.88
CA LEU A 30 -12.54 1.87 -4.74
C LEU A 30 -13.59 1.25 -3.83
N SER A 31 -14.24 0.17 -4.27
CA SER A 31 -15.14 -0.58 -3.39
C SER A 31 -14.36 -1.25 -2.24
N ASP A 32 -15.12 -1.79 -1.29
CA ASP A 32 -14.55 -2.62 -0.22
C ASP A 32 -14.49 -4.12 -0.60
N ASP A 33 -14.70 -4.47 -1.87
CA ASP A 33 -14.54 -5.84 -2.37
C ASP A 33 -13.07 -6.32 -2.23
N PRO A 34 -12.82 -7.51 -1.64
CA PRO A 34 -11.48 -8.01 -1.42
C PRO A 34 -10.62 -8.11 -2.69
N LYS A 35 -11.23 -8.49 -3.82
CA LYS A 35 -10.51 -8.64 -5.09
C LYS A 35 -10.14 -7.28 -5.66
N GLU A 36 -11.01 -6.29 -5.61
CA GLU A 36 -10.69 -4.92 -6.03
C GLU A 36 -9.58 -4.28 -5.17
N ILE A 37 -9.63 -4.47 -3.85
CA ILE A 37 -8.59 -4.01 -2.92
C ILE A 37 -7.24 -4.66 -3.23
N LEU A 38 -7.23 -5.97 -3.45
CA LEU A 38 -6.03 -6.72 -3.82
C LEU A 38 -5.46 -6.23 -5.16
N ASP A 39 -6.30 -6.14 -6.18
CA ASP A 39 -5.88 -5.66 -7.51
C ASP A 39 -5.30 -4.25 -7.45
N PHE A 40 -5.88 -3.38 -6.63
CA PHE A 40 -5.31 -2.06 -6.36
C PHE A 40 -3.91 -2.17 -5.75
N ALA A 41 -3.72 -2.96 -4.69
CA ALA A 41 -2.44 -3.08 -3.99
C ALA A 41 -1.33 -3.62 -4.90
N TYR A 42 -1.61 -4.65 -5.72
CA TYR A 42 -0.64 -5.25 -6.65
C TYR A 42 -0.27 -4.31 -7.81
N ARG A 43 -1.17 -3.42 -8.22
CA ARG A 43 -0.96 -2.52 -9.36
C ARG A 43 -0.43 -1.14 -8.94
N PHE A 44 -0.62 -0.74 -7.68
CA PHE A 44 -0.22 0.59 -7.26
C PHE A 44 1.30 0.78 -7.34
N SER A 45 1.69 1.74 -8.16
CA SER A 45 3.05 2.25 -8.25
C SER A 45 3.03 3.76 -8.48
N HIS A 46 3.90 4.46 -7.76
CA HIS A 46 4.20 5.86 -7.96
C HIS A 46 5.71 6.01 -8.19
N LYS A 47 6.07 6.29 -9.45
CA LYS A 47 7.45 6.56 -9.86
C LYS A 47 7.66 8.07 -9.94
N PHE A 48 8.76 8.52 -9.36
CA PHE A 48 9.21 9.90 -9.43
C PHE A 48 10.67 9.93 -9.88
N CYS A 49 10.97 10.69 -10.92
CA CYS A 49 12.30 10.73 -11.52
C CYS A 49 12.85 12.16 -11.55
N VAL A 50 14.11 12.32 -11.12
CA VAL A 50 14.86 13.60 -11.16
C VAL A 50 16.28 13.32 -11.63
N ALA A 51 16.74 14.09 -12.63
CA ALA A 51 18.10 14.00 -13.18
C ALA A 51 18.53 12.55 -13.52
N GLY A 52 17.63 11.79 -14.16
CA GLY A 52 17.89 10.41 -14.59
C GLY A 52 17.82 9.35 -13.49
N LYS A 53 17.52 9.72 -12.24
CA LYS A 53 17.31 8.78 -11.13
C LYS A 53 15.85 8.71 -10.74
N CYS A 54 15.33 7.49 -10.53
CA CYS A 54 13.94 7.26 -10.17
C CYS A 54 13.80 6.63 -8.79
N ILE A 55 12.80 7.10 -8.03
CA ILE A 55 12.32 6.49 -6.80
C ILE A 55 10.93 5.94 -7.10
N GLU A 56 10.71 4.67 -6.77
CA GLU A 56 9.41 4.02 -6.87
C GLU A 56 8.84 3.77 -5.47
N ILE A 57 7.59 4.19 -5.29
CA ILE A 57 6.79 3.87 -4.11
C ILE A 57 5.69 2.93 -4.56
N THR A 58 5.65 1.75 -3.94
CA THR A 58 4.65 0.73 -4.18
C THR A 58 4.14 0.20 -2.84
N ILE A 59 2.93 -0.35 -2.87
CA ILE A 59 2.35 -1.14 -1.77
C ILE A 59 2.10 -2.57 -2.26
N ARG A 60 2.84 -3.03 -3.27
CA ARG A 60 2.69 -4.39 -3.79
C ARG A 60 3.08 -5.42 -2.72
N PRO A 61 2.17 -6.33 -2.34
CA PRO A 61 2.51 -7.43 -1.44
C PRO A 61 3.55 -8.36 -2.06
N VAL A 62 4.36 -9.01 -1.21
CA VAL A 62 5.33 -10.04 -1.64
C VAL A 62 4.70 -11.43 -1.68
N GLN A 63 3.56 -11.60 -1.02
CA GLN A 63 2.80 -12.83 -0.88
C GLN A 63 2.22 -13.29 -2.24
N VAL A 64 1.89 -14.58 -2.32
CA VAL A 64 1.19 -15.16 -3.49
C VAL A 64 -0.21 -14.54 -3.58
N ARG A 65 -0.57 -14.06 -4.77
CA ARG A 65 -1.78 -13.27 -4.99
C ARG A 65 -3.04 -14.06 -4.68
N GLU A 66 -3.09 -15.31 -5.10
CA GLU A 66 -4.26 -16.20 -4.94
C GLU A 66 -4.47 -16.58 -3.47
N GLU A 67 -3.40 -16.87 -2.74
CA GLU A 67 -3.45 -17.15 -1.30
C GLU A 67 -3.91 -15.91 -0.52
N LEU A 68 -3.36 -14.74 -0.86
CA LEU A 68 -3.73 -13.49 -0.21
C LEU A 68 -5.17 -13.08 -0.52
N LEU A 69 -5.69 -13.38 -1.72
CA LEU A 69 -7.10 -13.19 -2.05
C LEU A 69 -8.01 -14.04 -1.16
N ARG A 70 -7.74 -15.35 -1.08
CA ARG A 70 -8.52 -16.25 -0.22
C ARG A 70 -8.46 -15.84 1.24
N PHE A 71 -7.30 -15.40 1.71
CA PHE A 71 -7.17 -14.90 3.06
C PHE A 71 -7.97 -13.60 3.27
N ALA A 72 -7.91 -12.66 2.33
CA ALA A 72 -8.69 -11.42 2.39
C ALA A 72 -10.21 -11.69 2.39
N GLU A 73 -10.70 -12.64 1.60
CA GLU A 73 -12.10 -13.10 1.62
C GLU A 73 -12.49 -13.65 3.00
N LEU A 74 -11.61 -14.42 3.66
CA LEU A 74 -11.88 -14.92 5.02
C LEU A 74 -11.97 -13.77 6.04
N ILE A 75 -11.07 -12.81 5.97
CA ILE A 75 -11.09 -11.63 6.86
C ILE A 75 -12.32 -10.77 6.60
N ASP A 76 -12.71 -10.59 5.34
CA ASP A 76 -13.92 -9.85 4.95
C ASP A 76 -15.20 -10.49 5.50
N ASN A 77 -15.24 -11.82 5.61
CA ASN A 77 -16.35 -12.54 6.21
C ASN A 77 -16.35 -12.46 7.75
N ILE A 78 -15.18 -12.56 8.39
CA ILE A 78 -15.04 -12.54 9.86
C ILE A 78 -15.20 -11.11 10.41
N LYS A 79 -14.82 -10.09 9.62
CA LYS A 79 -14.81 -8.66 9.99
C LYS A 79 -14.15 -8.39 11.35
N PRO A 80 -12.87 -8.77 11.57
CA PRO A 80 -12.20 -8.43 12.82
C PRO A 80 -12.09 -6.91 12.99
N THR A 81 -12.13 -6.43 14.23
CA THR A 81 -11.98 -5.00 14.57
C THR A 81 -10.52 -4.57 14.75
N THR A 82 -9.61 -5.55 14.86
CA THR A 82 -8.18 -5.32 15.07
C THR A 82 -7.38 -6.22 14.14
N VAL A 83 -6.41 -5.64 13.43
CA VAL A 83 -5.48 -6.31 12.53
C VAL A 83 -4.05 -5.99 12.96
N MET A 84 -3.19 -7.00 13.00
CA MET A 84 -1.75 -6.84 13.25
C MET A 84 -0.97 -7.65 12.20
N GLU A 85 -0.01 -7.01 11.55
CA GLU A 85 0.96 -7.68 10.67
C GLU A 85 2.36 -7.56 11.29
N ILE A 86 3.09 -8.68 11.36
CA ILE A 86 4.49 -8.71 11.76
C ILE A 86 5.34 -8.71 10.49
N GLY A 87 6.19 -7.70 10.33
CA GLY A 87 7.05 -7.58 9.16
C GLY A 87 6.33 -7.06 7.91
N THR A 88 5.78 -5.84 8.00
CA THR A 88 4.92 -5.24 6.96
C THR A 88 5.60 -4.93 5.63
N ALA A 89 6.93 -4.97 5.55
CA ALA A 89 7.71 -4.56 4.38
C ALA A 89 7.26 -3.18 3.83
N MET A 90 6.62 -3.15 2.65
CA MET A 90 6.08 -1.92 2.04
C MET A 90 4.61 -1.62 2.42
N GLY A 91 4.02 -2.43 3.29
CA GLY A 91 2.68 -2.25 3.87
C GLY A 91 1.53 -2.75 3.01
N GLY A 92 1.79 -3.49 1.92
CA GLY A 92 0.76 -3.97 1.00
C GLY A 92 -0.26 -4.90 1.64
N THR A 93 0.23 -5.90 2.37
CA THR A 93 -0.63 -6.86 3.08
C THR A 93 -1.39 -6.19 4.19
N LEU A 94 -0.75 -5.40 5.07
CA LEU A 94 -1.44 -4.61 6.08
C LEU A 94 -2.52 -3.71 5.49
N PHE A 95 -2.24 -3.04 4.36
CA PHE A 95 -3.22 -2.22 3.66
C PHE A 95 -4.46 -3.02 3.26
N ILE A 96 -4.27 -4.21 2.65
CA ILE A 96 -5.38 -5.09 2.26
C ILE A 96 -6.17 -5.51 3.49
N LEU A 97 -5.50 -6.07 4.51
CA LEU A 97 -6.14 -6.63 5.70
C LEU A 97 -6.95 -5.57 6.48
N VAL A 98 -6.41 -4.36 6.63
CA VAL A 98 -7.13 -3.26 7.28
C VAL A 98 -8.36 -2.85 6.47
N ARG A 99 -8.29 -2.85 5.14
CA ARG A 99 -9.41 -2.43 4.29
C ARG A 99 -10.58 -3.42 4.28
N VAL A 100 -10.29 -4.73 4.32
CA VAL A 100 -11.34 -5.76 4.39
C VAL A 100 -11.85 -6.00 5.82
N SER A 101 -11.16 -5.49 6.83
CA SER A 101 -11.57 -5.58 8.25
C SER A 101 -12.73 -4.62 8.58
N SER A 102 -13.31 -4.76 9.78
CA SER A 102 -14.38 -3.84 10.21
C SER A 102 -13.81 -2.43 10.42
N PRO A 103 -14.48 -1.37 9.95
CA PRO A 103 -14.18 -0.03 10.43
C PRO A 103 -14.34 -0.02 11.96
N LYS A 104 -13.42 0.65 12.65
CA LYS A 104 -13.45 0.78 14.10
C LYS A 104 -14.75 1.50 14.49
N SER A 105 -15.63 0.80 15.22
CA SER A 105 -16.85 1.34 15.83
C SER A 105 -16.53 2.34 16.93
#